data_AF-A0A971YSQ2-F1
#
_entry.id   AF-A0A971YSQ2-F1
#
_cell.length_a   1.000
_cell.length_b   1.000
_cell.length_c   1.000
_cell.angle_alpha   90.00
_cell.angle_beta   90.00
_cell.angle_gamma   90.00
#
_symmetry.space_group_name_H-M   'P 1'
#
loop_
_entity.id
_entity.type
_entity.pdbx_description
1 polymer ?
#
loop_
_entity_poly.entity_id
_entity_poly.type
_entity_poly.pdbx_seq_one_letter_code
_entity_poly.pdbx_strand_id
1 'polypeptide(L)'
;VWESLGYWSAEELLDLSQIARALGYSGGIGSLDTPVTPRGYRILTKIPRLPMPVVENLITAFQNLPNIMAASTDELDDVEGIGEVRAKAIQEGLRRLREQALLDRHI
;
A
#
# COMPACT_ATOMS: atom_id res chain seq x y z
N VAL A 1 -16.42 3.15 4.74
CA VAL A 1 -16.05 1.73 4.56
C VAL A 1 -15.56 1.10 5.86
N TRP A 2 -14.44 1.54 6.44
CA TRP A 2 -13.91 0.92 7.67
C TRP A 2 -14.83 1.06 8.88
N GLU A 3 -15.46 2.23 9.05
CA GLU A 3 -16.46 2.45 10.09
C GLU A 3 -17.70 1.55 9.91
N SER A 4 -18.18 1.38 8.67
CA SER A 4 -19.33 0.52 8.39
C SER A 4 -19.03 -0.97 8.61
N LEU A 5 -17.82 -1.43 8.27
CA LEU A 5 -17.36 -2.80 8.52
C LEU A 5 -17.34 -3.15 10.02
N GLY A 6 -17.11 -2.17 10.90
CA GLY A 6 -17.10 -2.38 12.34
C GLY A 6 -18.45 -2.75 12.96
N TYR A 7 -19.55 -2.55 12.21
CA TYR A 7 -20.91 -2.89 12.64
C TYR A 7 -21.42 -4.20 12.03
N TRP A 8 -20.63 -4.87 11.19
CA TRP A 8 -21.04 -6.12 10.54
C TRP A 8 -20.94 -7.29 11.51
N SER A 9 -21.86 -8.23 11.37
CA SER A 9 -21.80 -9.52 12.05
C SER A 9 -20.61 -10.36 11.55
N ALA A 10 -20.23 -11.38 12.32
CA ALA A 10 -19.19 -12.30 11.91
C ALA A 10 -19.52 -13.02 10.59
N GLU A 11 -20.80 -13.31 10.33
CA GLU A 11 -21.24 -13.96 9.09
C GLU A 11 -21.10 -13.02 7.88
N GLU A 12 -21.48 -11.75 8.03
CA GLU A 12 -21.31 -10.72 7.00
C GLU A 12 -19.83 -10.50 6.66
N LEU A 13 -18.94 -10.51 7.65
CA LEU A 13 -17.50 -10.41 7.43
C LEU A 13 -16.90 -11.60 6.69
N LEU A 14 -17.61 -12.73 6.57
CA LEU A 14 -17.18 -13.88 5.77
C LEU A 14 -17.65 -13.80 4.32
N ASP A 15 -18.59 -12.90 3.98
CA ASP A 15 -19.02 -12.68 2.59
C ASP A 15 -18.05 -11.75 1.86
N LEU A 16 -17.12 -12.34 1.13
CA LEU A 16 -16.14 -11.61 0.30
C LEU A 16 -16.79 -10.72 -0.76
N SER A 17 -17.97 -11.08 -1.28
CA SER A 17 -18.71 -10.27 -2.26
C SER A 17 -19.33 -9.04 -1.61
N GLN A 18 -19.69 -9.12 -0.32
CA GLN A 18 -20.12 -7.97 0.46
C GLN A 18 -18.93 -7.04 0.74
N ILE A 19 -17.78 -7.58 1.13
CA ILE A 19 -16.54 -6.81 1.34
C ILE A 19 -16.13 -6.08 0.06
N ALA A 20 -16.13 -6.77 -1.09
CA ALA A 20 -15.80 -6.17 -2.38
C ALA A 20 -16.71 -4.98 -2.72
N ARG A 21 -18.04 -5.13 -2.53
CA ARG A 21 -19.01 -4.03 -2.68
C ARG A 21 -18.73 -2.86 -1.76
N ALA A 22 -18.45 -3.12 -0.48
CA ALA A 22 -18.14 -2.07 0.48
C ALA A 22 -16.86 -1.29 0.10
N LEU A 23 -15.90 -1.95 -0.55
CA LEU A 23 -14.68 -1.33 -1.08
C LEU A 23 -14.89 -0.61 -2.43
N GLY A 24 -16.12 -0.60 -2.97
CA GLY A 24 -16.47 0.08 -4.22
C GLY A 24 -16.36 -0.76 -5.49
N TYR A 25 -16.13 -2.07 -5.36
CA TYR A 25 -16.16 -3.01 -6.48
C TYR A 25 -17.60 -3.51 -6.76
N SER A 26 -17.83 -4.12 -7.91
CA SER A 26 -19.15 -4.66 -8.25
C SER A 26 -19.47 -5.85 -7.32
N GLY A 27 -20.76 -6.16 -7.08
CA GLY A 27 -21.15 -7.36 -6.33
C GLY A 27 -21.37 -8.59 -7.19
N GLY A 28 -20.98 -8.52 -8.46
CA GLY A 28 -21.32 -9.53 -9.47
C GLY A 28 -20.37 -10.72 -9.49
N ILE A 29 -20.79 -11.76 -10.20
CA ILE A 29 -20.00 -12.95 -10.52
C ILE A 29 -18.75 -12.48 -11.28
N GLY A 30 -17.60 -12.44 -10.60
CA GLY A 30 -16.32 -11.97 -11.17
C GLY A 30 -15.69 -10.76 -10.47
N SER A 31 -16.36 -10.12 -9.49
CA SER A 31 -15.72 -9.04 -8.74
C SER A 31 -14.48 -9.50 -7.97
N LEU A 32 -14.48 -10.75 -7.48
CA LEU A 32 -13.35 -11.31 -6.75
C LEU A 32 -12.17 -11.65 -7.66
N ASP A 33 -12.40 -11.76 -8.97
CA ASP A 33 -11.37 -12.02 -9.99
C ASP A 33 -10.76 -10.72 -10.54
N THR A 34 -11.26 -9.56 -10.09
CA THR A 34 -10.75 -8.26 -10.55
C THR A 34 -9.34 -8.03 -10.00
N PRO A 35 -8.33 -7.84 -10.87
CA PRO A 35 -6.98 -7.54 -10.41
C PRO A 35 -6.94 -6.17 -9.73
N VAL A 36 -6.25 -6.09 -8.60
CA VAL A 36 -6.09 -4.84 -7.83
C VAL A 36 -4.62 -4.57 -7.57
N THR A 37 -4.26 -3.29 -7.51
CA THR A 37 -2.90 -2.85 -7.17
C THR A 37 -2.92 -2.07 -5.86
N PRO A 38 -2.08 -2.42 -4.87
CA PRO A 38 -2.06 -1.72 -3.60
C PRO A 38 -1.51 -0.30 -3.75
N ARG A 39 -2.10 0.67 -3.03
CA ARG A 39 -1.62 2.06 -3.01
C ARG A 39 -0.24 2.24 -2.37
N GLY A 40 0.10 1.43 -1.37
CA GLY A 40 1.42 1.42 -0.74
C GLY A 40 1.47 1.72 0.76
N TYR A 41 0.39 2.25 1.36
CA TYR A 41 0.33 2.63 2.78
C TYR A 41 0.95 1.59 3.74
N ARG A 42 0.53 0.33 3.61
CA ARG A 42 0.97 -0.76 4.51
C ARG A 42 2.46 -1.07 4.42
N ILE A 43 3.07 -0.90 3.24
CA ILE A 43 4.50 -1.19 3.05
C ILE A 43 5.33 0.01 3.49
N LEU A 44 4.90 1.22 3.15
CA LEU A 44 5.57 2.45 3.55
C LEU A 44 5.60 2.64 5.07
N THR A 45 4.54 2.30 5.79
CA THR A 45 4.50 2.41 7.26
C THR A 45 5.42 1.43 7.98
N LYS A 46 5.93 0.40 7.29
CA LYS A 46 6.96 -0.50 7.82
C LYS A 46 8.36 0.11 7.78
N ILE A 47 8.56 1.21 7.05
CA ILE A 47 9.85 1.91 6.98
C ILE A 47 10.01 2.72 8.28
N PRO A 48 11.05 2.44 9.09
CA PRO A 48 11.22 3.12 10.37
C PRO A 48 11.37 4.63 10.21
N ARG A 49 10.71 5.39 11.09
CA ARG A 49 10.78 6.87 11.16
C ARG A 49 10.29 7.59 9.89
N LEU A 50 9.40 6.98 9.12
CA LEU A 50 8.70 7.64 8.02
C LEU A 50 7.36 8.23 8.51
N PRO A 51 7.22 9.57 8.61
CA PRO A 51 5.99 10.19 9.10
C PRO A 51 4.81 9.98 8.14
N MET A 52 3.60 9.88 8.67
CA MET A 52 2.38 9.67 7.86
C MET A 52 2.16 10.73 6.77
N PRO A 53 2.40 12.04 6.99
CA PRO A 53 2.27 13.03 5.91
C PRO A 53 3.19 12.74 4.71
N VAL A 54 4.39 12.20 4.95
CA VAL A 54 5.29 11.80 3.87
C VAL A 54 4.75 10.58 3.12
N VAL A 55 4.15 9.62 3.83
CA VAL A 55 3.49 8.46 3.23
C VAL A 55 2.34 8.91 2.31
N GLU A 56 1.53 9.87 2.75
CA GLU A 56 0.44 10.44 1.97
C GLU A 56 0.95 11.15 0.71
N ASN A 57 2.03 11.93 0.84
CA ASN A 57 2.66 12.60 -0.30
C ASN A 57 3.21 11.60 -1.33
N LEU A 58 3.89 10.54 -0.89
CA LEU A 58 4.36 9.47 -1.79
C LEU A 58 3.21 8.80 -2.54
N ILE A 59 2.11 8.52 -1.84
CA ILE A 59 0.96 7.85 -2.46
C ILE A 59 0.23 8.78 -3.42
N THR A 60 0.21 10.07 -3.13
CA THR A 60 -0.33 11.09 -4.03
C THR A 60 0.56 11.25 -5.27
N ALA A 61 1.88 11.24 -5.12
CA ALA A 61 2.81 11.37 -6.24
C ALA A 61 2.81 10.15 -7.17
N PHE A 62 2.91 8.95 -6.60
CA PHE A 62 3.15 7.72 -7.37
C PHE A 62 1.92 6.83 -7.58
N GLN A 63 0.81 7.11 -6.88
CA GLN A 63 -0.50 6.44 -6.96
C GLN A 63 -0.55 5.00 -6.44
N ASN A 64 0.46 4.18 -6.72
CA ASN A 64 0.49 2.77 -6.35
C ASN A 64 1.89 2.28 -5.94
N LEU A 65 1.93 1.18 -5.21
CA LEU A 65 3.16 0.61 -4.65
C LEU A 65 4.18 0.23 -5.74
N PRO A 66 3.82 -0.44 -6.85
CA PRO A 66 4.78 -0.72 -7.92
C PRO A 66 5.52 0.52 -8.42
N ASN A 67 4.79 1.63 -8.64
CA ASN A 67 5.40 2.89 -9.06
C ASN A 67 6.35 3.44 -8.00
N ILE A 68 5.95 3.42 -6.72
CA ILE A 68 6.81 3.85 -5.60
C ILE A 68 8.09 3.00 -5.53
N MET A 69 7.98 1.69 -5.76
CA MET A 69 9.12 0.78 -5.73
C MET A 69 10.07 0.94 -6.92
N ALA A 70 9.57 1.44 -8.05
CA ALA A 70 10.34 1.71 -9.25
C ALA A 70 10.99 3.11 -9.26
N ALA A 71 10.52 4.01 -8.39
CA ALA A 71 11.01 5.38 -8.30
C ALA A 71 12.51 5.44 -7.98
N SER A 72 13.22 6.30 -8.71
CA SER A 72 14.60 6.68 -8.44
C SER A 72 14.71 7.53 -7.18
N THR A 73 15.93 7.65 -6.64
CA THR A 73 16.17 8.51 -5.47
C THR A 73 15.82 9.96 -5.76
N ASP A 74 16.07 10.45 -6.98
CA ASP A 74 15.79 11.81 -7.40
C ASP A 74 14.28 12.07 -7.48
N GLU A 75 13.50 11.15 -8.07
CA GLU A 75 12.04 11.25 -8.10
C GLU A 75 11.42 11.20 -6.69
N LEU A 76 12.02 10.45 -5.77
CA LEU A 76 11.59 10.44 -4.37
C LEU A 76 11.92 11.76 -3.67
N ASP A 77 13.05 12.39 -4.00
CA ASP A 77 13.48 13.69 -3.46
C ASP A 77 12.56 14.84 -3.91
N ASP A 78 12.06 14.77 -5.14
CA ASP A 78 11.12 15.76 -5.70
C ASP A 78 9.74 15.78 -5.00
N VAL A 79 9.42 14.78 -4.18
CA VAL A 79 8.15 14.73 -3.44
C VAL A 79 8.20 15.67 -2.24
N GLU A 80 7.15 16.49 -2.10
CA GLU A 80 7.03 17.44 -0.99
C GLU A 80 7.29 16.79 0.38
N GLY A 81 8.16 17.42 1.16
CA GLY A 81 8.52 16.91 2.48
C GLY A 81 9.43 15.69 2.42
N ILE A 82 10.06 15.40 1.30
CA ILE A 82 11.19 14.47 1.18
C ILE A 82 12.42 15.29 0.81
N GLY A 83 13.53 14.94 1.44
CA GLY A 83 14.86 15.47 1.11
C GLY A 83 15.79 14.29 0.90
N GLU A 84 16.96 14.52 0.31
CA GLU A 84 17.86 13.47 -0.19
C GLU A 84 18.12 12.34 0.83
N VAL A 85 18.35 12.70 2.09
CA VAL A 85 18.58 11.75 3.19
C VAL A 85 17.38 10.82 3.39
N ARG A 86 16.15 11.36 3.33
CA ARG A 86 14.92 10.60 3.49
C ARG A 86 14.62 9.79 2.24
N ALA A 87 14.87 10.32 1.04
CA ALA A 87 14.73 9.60 -0.22
C ALA A 87 15.58 8.31 -0.22
N LYS A 88 16.87 8.42 0.15
CA LYS A 88 17.77 7.27 0.30
C LYS A 88 17.27 6.27 1.35
N ALA A 89 16.79 6.77 2.49
CA ALA A 89 16.25 5.90 3.55
C ALA A 89 14.99 5.14 3.11
N ILE A 90 14.11 5.77 2.33
CA ILE A 90 12.91 5.13 1.78
C ILE A 90 13.31 4.04 0.79
N GLN A 91 14.18 4.36 -0.18
CA GLN A 91 14.64 3.40 -1.18
C GLN A 91 15.28 2.17 -0.55
N GLU A 92 16.16 2.38 0.42
CA GLU A 92 16.80 1.30 1.17
C GLU A 92 15.80 0.50 2.02
N GLY A 93 14.82 1.17 2.64
CA GLY A 93 13.73 0.52 3.37
C GLY A 93 12.88 -0.39 2.48
N LEU A 94 12.50 0.09 1.30
CA LEU A 94 11.76 -0.69 0.30
C LEU A 94 12.58 -1.88 -0.21
N ARG A 95 13.89 -1.68 -0.45
CA ARG A 95 14.80 -2.76 -0.86
C ARG A 95 14.84 -3.88 0.18
N ARG A 96 15.04 -3.54 1.45
CA ARG A 96 15.07 -4.51 2.56
C ARG A 96 13.76 -5.28 2.70
N LEU A 97 12.63 -4.58 2.62
CA LEU A 97 11.31 -5.23 2.71
C LEU A 97 11.08 -6.21 1.55
N ARG A 98 11.54 -5.88 0.34
CA ARG A 98 11.49 -6.79 -0.82
C ARG A 98 12.37 -8.01 -0.59
N GLU A 99 13.59 -7.83 -0.09
CA GLU A 99 14.51 -8.93 0.19
C GLU A 99 13.97 -9.89 1.24
N GLN A 100 13.40 -9.36 2.34
CA GLN A 100 12.73 -10.16 3.35
C GLN A 100 11.57 -10.97 2.76
N ALA A 101 10.69 -10.33 1.98
CA ALA A 101 9.57 -11.02 1.35
C ALA A 101 9.99 -12.13 0.36
N LEU A 102 11.14 -11.97 -0.30
CA LEU A 102 11.70 -13.00 -1.16
C LEU A 102 12.29 -14.16 -0.36
N LEU A 103 12.97 -13.89 0.75
CA LEU A 103 13.51 -14.92 1.64
C LEU A 103 12.39 -15.75 2.29
N ASP A 104 11.35 -15.09 2.80
CA ASP A 104 10.19 -15.74 3.40
C ASP A 104 9.45 -16.68 2.44
N ARG A 105 9.59 -16.48 1.12
CA ARG A 105 8.96 -17.31 0.08
C ARG A 105 9.71 -18.61 -0.22
N HIS A 106 10.96 -18.75 0.25
CA HIS A 106 11.79 -19.93 0.05
C HIS A 106 11.88 -20.83 1.29
N ILE A 107 11.12 -20.52 2.35
CA ILE A 107 10.95 -21.31 3.57
C ILE A 107 9.54 -21.90 3.56
#